data_AF-A0A960UEQ3-F1
#
_entry.id   AF-A0A960UEQ3-F1
#
_cell.length_a   1.000
_cell.length_b   1.000
_cell.length_c   1.000
_cell.angle_alpha   90.00
_cell.angle_beta   90.00
_cell.angle_gamma   90.00
#
_symmetry.space_group_name_H-M   'P 1'
#
loop_
_entity.id
_entity.type
_entity.pdbx_description
1 polymer ?
#
loop_
_entity_poly.entity_id
_entity_poly.type
_entity_poly.pdbx_seq_one_letter_code
_entity_poly.pdbx_strand_id
1 'polypeptide(L)'
;MNVIVKVEHTHNLVSLQNTLLSLNPAFIFEINHLKFLSRAAVDFRYPGENADQEEADEALMYCMSLREKLKASLGNEYFIFK
;
A
#
# COMPACT_ATOMS: atom_id res chain seq x y z
N MET A 1 6.20 -25.67 1.82
CA MET A 1 7.46 -25.13 1.25
C MET A 1 7.54 -23.68 1.73
N ASN A 2 8.50 -23.35 2.60
CA ASN A 2 8.64 -21.96 3.07
C ASN A 2 9.44 -21.18 2.02
N VAL A 3 8.76 -20.27 1.31
CA VAL A 3 9.42 -19.36 0.37
C VAL A 3 9.97 -18.19 1.18
N ILE A 4 11.29 -18.05 1.23
CA ILE A 4 11.93 -16.87 1.82
C ILE A 4 11.98 -15.80 0.74
N VAL A 5 11.27 -14.69 0.96
CA VAL A 5 11.28 -13.54 0.07
C VAL A 5 12.05 -12.40 0.69
N LYS A 6 13.05 -11.91 -0.02
CA LYS A 6 13.77 -10.71 0.35
C LYS A 6 12.88 -9.51 0.05
N VAL A 7 12.48 -8.79 1.09
CA VAL A 7 11.78 -7.52 0.97
C VAL A 7 12.82 -6.41 1.04
N GLU A 8 12.86 -5.57 0.00
CA GLU A 8 13.74 -4.40 -0.01
C GLU A 8 13.27 -3.37 1.03
N HIS A 9 14.20 -2.71 1.71
CA HIS A 9 13.88 -1.68 2.70
C HIS A 9 13.51 -0.36 1.99
N THR A 10 12.27 -0.30 1.49
CA THR A 10 11.75 0.82 0.68
C THR A 10 10.34 1.21 1.11
N HIS A 11 10.02 2.50 0.97
CA HIS A 11 8.65 3.02 1.11
C HIS A 11 7.90 3.08 -0.23
N ASN A 12 8.52 2.62 -1.33
CA ASN A 12 7.87 2.59 -2.64
C ASN A 12 6.87 1.41 -2.71
N LEU A 13 5.58 1.73 -2.68
CA LEU A 13 4.51 0.73 -2.68
C LEU A 13 4.46 -0.09 -3.98
N VAL A 14 4.89 0.48 -5.12
CA VAL A 14 4.98 -0.27 -6.39
C VAL A 14 6.07 -1.34 -6.32
N SER A 15 7.22 -1.00 -5.73
CA SER A 15 8.30 -1.97 -5.50
C SER A 15 7.83 -3.10 -4.58
N LEU A 16 7.11 -2.77 -3.50
CA LEU A 16 6.54 -3.76 -2.59
C LEU A 16 5.48 -4.65 -3.26
N GLN A 17 4.61 -4.08 -4.10
CA GLN A 17 3.67 -4.88 -4.89
C GLN A 17 4.39 -5.89 -5.79
N ASN A 18 5.46 -5.47 -6.49
CA ASN A 18 6.18 -6.39 -7.38
C ASN A 18 6.75 -7.59 -6.62
N THR A 19 7.22 -7.38 -5.40
CA THR A 19 7.62 -8.47 -4.50
C THR A 19 6.43 -9.37 -4.15
N LEU A 20 5.26 -8.81 -3.81
CA LEU A 20 4.06 -9.60 -3.49
C LEU A 20 3.51 -10.36 -4.71
N LEU A 21 3.55 -9.78 -5.90
CA LEU A 21 3.12 -10.42 -7.14
C LEU A 21 3.95 -11.66 -7.47
N SER A 22 5.25 -11.64 -7.15
CA SER A 22 6.10 -12.83 -7.31
C SER A 22 5.70 -14.01 -6.41
N LEU A 23 5.00 -13.72 -5.32
CA LEU A 23 4.49 -14.72 -4.37
C LEU A 23 3.08 -15.18 -4.69
N ASN A 24 2.21 -14.23 -5.01
CA ASN A 24 0.81 -14.48 -5.29
C ASN A 24 0.27 -13.38 -6.23
N PRO A 25 -0.07 -13.74 -7.48
CA PRO A 25 -0.64 -12.80 -8.45
C PRO A 25 -1.96 -12.14 -8.00
N ALA A 26 -2.66 -12.70 -7.01
CA ALA A 26 -3.88 -12.12 -6.45
C ALA A 26 -3.63 -10.79 -5.74
N PHE A 27 -2.39 -10.47 -5.35
CA PHE A 27 -2.02 -9.19 -4.73
C PHE A 27 -1.80 -8.06 -5.74
N ILE A 28 -2.57 -8.04 -6.82
CA ILE A 28 -2.52 -6.96 -7.80
C ILE A 28 -3.36 -5.76 -7.34
N PHE A 29 -2.71 -4.60 -7.23
CA PHE A 29 -3.35 -3.32 -6.95
C PHE A 29 -3.15 -2.37 -8.14
N GLU A 30 -3.99 -1.33 -8.17
CA GLU A 30 -3.92 -0.31 -9.20
C GLU A 30 -2.65 0.52 -9.03
N ILE A 31 -1.78 0.51 -10.04
CA ILE A 31 -0.43 1.09 -9.95
C ILE A 31 -0.50 2.60 -9.67
N ASN A 32 -1.49 3.30 -10.23
CA ASN A 32 -1.64 4.74 -10.04
C ASN A 32 -1.97 5.09 -8.58
N HIS A 33 -2.79 4.28 -7.90
CA HIS A 33 -3.08 4.47 -6.48
C HIS A 33 -1.82 4.28 -5.63
N LEU A 34 -1.00 3.27 -5.95
CA LEU A 34 0.25 3.01 -5.23
C LEU A 34 1.28 4.12 -5.42
N LYS A 35 1.38 4.68 -6.65
CA LYS A 35 2.24 5.83 -6.94
C LYS A 35 1.78 7.06 -6.17
N PHE A 36 0.48 7.34 -6.20
CA PHE A 36 -0.13 8.44 -5.45
C PHE A 36 0.19 8.33 -3.96
N LEU A 37 -0.10 7.19 -3.34
CA LEU A 37 0.17 6.97 -1.91
C LEU A 37 1.66 7.05 -1.56
N SER A 38 2.55 6.52 -2.42
CA SER A 38 3.99 6.61 -2.20
C SER A 38 4.48 8.06 -2.22
N ARG A 39 3.91 8.88 -3.11
CA ARG A 39 4.21 10.31 -3.22
C ARG A 39 3.64 11.09 -2.04
N ALA A 40 2.36 10.91 -1.75
CA ALA A 40 1.66 11.53 -0.62
C ALA A 40 2.38 11.28 0.73
N ALA A 41 2.92 10.07 0.94
CA ALA A 41 3.64 9.73 2.16
C ALA A 41 4.98 10.49 2.35
N VAL A 42 5.54 11.03 1.26
CA VAL A 42 6.79 11.81 1.25
C VAL A 42 6.48 13.30 1.23
N ASP A 43 5.64 13.75 0.30
CA ASP A 43 5.39 15.16 0.01
C ASP A 43 4.79 15.88 1.23
N PHE A 44 3.80 15.27 1.90
CA PHE A 44 3.13 15.87 3.06
C PHE A 44 3.86 15.66 4.39
N ARG A 45 5.04 15.02 4.37
CA ARG A 45 5.83 14.74 5.58
C ARG A 45 6.80 15.87 5.92
N TYR A 46 7.13 16.73 4.95
CA TYR A 46 8.03 17.86 5.14
C TYR A 46 7.26 19.20 5.13
N PRO A 47 7.58 20.14 6.04
CA PRO A 47 6.89 21.42 6.11
C PRO A 47 7.13 22.22 4.82
N GLY A 48 6.06 22.41 4.04
CA GLY A 48 6.11 23.13 2.77
C GLY A 48 4.97 22.74 1.82
N GLU A 49 4.56 21.48 1.84
CA GLU A 49 3.42 20.99 1.08
C GLU A 49 2.35 20.43 2.03
N ASN A 50 1.15 21.00 1.96
CA ASN A 50 -0.03 20.47 2.65
C ASN A 50 -0.89 19.77 1.62
N ALA A 51 -1.42 18.61 1.98
CA ALA A 51 -2.49 18.00 1.21
C ALA A 51 -3.71 18.91 1.27
N ASP A 52 -4.39 19.11 0.15
CA ASP A 52 -5.74 19.60 0.21
C ASP A 52 -6.71 18.50 0.70
N GLN A 53 -7.96 18.88 0.91
CA GLN A 53 -8.97 17.94 1.43
C GLN A 53 -9.25 16.81 0.44
N GLU A 54 -9.22 17.08 -0.87
CA GLU A 54 -9.48 16.10 -1.91
C GLU A 54 -8.36 15.05 -1.96
N GLU A 55 -7.10 15.48 -1.89
CA GLU A 55 -5.93 14.60 -1.81
C GLU A 55 -5.97 13.72 -0.55
N ALA A 56 -6.39 14.27 0.59
CA ALA A 56 -6.53 13.52 1.83
C ALA A 56 -7.64 12.45 1.74
N ASP A 57 -8.79 12.80 1.17
CA ASP A 57 -9.92 11.89 0.99
C ASP A 57 -9.57 10.78 -0.02
N GLU A 58 -8.87 11.10 -1.11
CA GLU A 58 -8.35 10.11 -2.07
C GLU A 58 -7.35 9.15 -1.41
N ALA A 59 -6.38 9.67 -0.66
CA ALA A 59 -5.41 8.85 0.05
C ALA A 59 -6.09 7.86 1.00
N LEU A 60 -7.09 8.33 1.75
CA LEU A 60 -7.85 7.49 2.66
C LEU A 60 -8.62 6.40 1.91
N MET A 61 -9.33 6.77 0.84
CA MET A 61 -10.08 5.83 0.01
C MET A 61 -9.16 4.73 -0.56
N TYR A 62 -8.01 5.09 -1.11
CA TYR A 62 -7.05 4.12 -1.64
C TYR A 62 -6.50 3.20 -0.54
N CYS A 63 -6.18 3.74 0.64
CA CYS A 63 -5.76 2.94 1.80
C CYS A 63 -6.84 1.93 2.24
N MET A 64 -8.09 2.36 2.32
CA MET A 64 -9.21 1.49 2.70
C MET A 64 -9.40 0.36 1.67
N SER A 65 -9.36 0.69 0.38
CA SER A 65 -9.47 -0.31 -0.70
C SER A 65 -8.35 -1.34 -0.65
N LEU A 66 -7.11 -0.89 -0.43
CA LEU A 66 -5.94 -1.77 -0.27
C LEU A 66 -6.11 -2.69 0.94
N ARG A 67 -6.56 -2.14 2.07
CA ARG A 67 -6.77 -2.90 3.32
C ARG A 67 -7.83 -3.99 3.13
N GLU A 68 -8.97 -3.69 2.53
CA GLU A 68 -10.04 -4.68 2.33
C GLU A 68 -9.59 -5.81 1.40
N LYS A 69 -8.85 -5.49 0.32
CA LYS A 69 -8.25 -6.51 -0.55
C LYS A 69 -7.27 -7.41 0.20
N LEU A 70 -6.34 -6.82 0.95
CA LEU A 70 -5.36 -7.59 1.72
C LEU A 70 -6.03 -8.47 2.78
N LYS A 71 -7.05 -7.95 3.46
CA LYS A 71 -7.83 -8.69 4.45
C LYS A 71 -8.58 -9.88 3.82
N ALA A 72 -9.17 -9.69 2.65
CA ALA A 72 -9.80 -10.77 1.90
C ALA A 72 -8.79 -11.85 1.46
N SER A 73 -7.56 -11.47 1.11
CA SER A 73 -6.53 -12.40 0.63
C SER A 73 -5.75 -13.11 1.74
N LEU A 74 -5.55 -12.49 2.91
CA LEU A 74 -4.77 -13.05 4.02
C LEU A 74 -5.65 -13.73 5.09
N GLY A 75 -6.94 -13.43 5.14
CA GLY A 75 -7.85 -13.89 6.19
C GLY A 75 -7.88 -12.95 7.41
N ASN A 76 -8.98 -13.03 8.19
CA ASN A 76 -9.26 -12.10 9.31
C ASN A 76 -8.25 -12.16 10.47
N GLU A 77 -7.47 -13.22 10.58
CA GLU A 77 -6.53 -13.43 11.69
C GLU A 77 -5.31 -12.50 11.67
N TYR A 78 -5.01 -11.88 10.53
CA TYR A 78 -3.86 -10.97 10.36
C TYR A 78 -4.21 -9.47 10.51
N PHE A 79 -5.49 -9.11 10.68
CA PHE A 79 -5.96 -7.71 10.65
C PHE A 79 -6.61 -7.23 11.95
N ILE A 80 -6.15 -7.72 13.10
CA ILE A 80 -6.55 -7.17 14.41
C ILE A 80 -5.78 -5.84 14.63
N PHE A 81 -6.30 -4.76 14.06
CA PHE A 81 -5.98 -3.43 14.56
C PHE A 81 -6.96 -3.14 15.70
N LYS A 82 -6.51 -3.32 16.94
CA LYS A 82 -7.14 -2.76 18.13
C LYS A 82 -6.67 -1.33 18.33
#